data_AF-A0A4V1F3J4-F1
#
_entry.id   AF-A0A4V1F3J4-F1
#
_cell.length_a   1.000
_cell.length_b   1.000
_cell.length_c   1.000
_cell.angle_alpha   90.00
_cell.angle_beta   90.00
_cell.angle_gamma   90.00
#
_symmetry.space_group_name_H-M   'P 1'
#
loop_
_entity.id
_entity.type
_entity.pdbx_description
1 polymer ?
#
loop_
_entity_poly.entity_id
_entity_poly.type
_entity_poly.pdbx_seq_one_letter_code
_entity_poly.pdbx_strand_id
1 'polypeptide(L)'
;MSDRQSVQGTLAGHQQDPDDNEYATPPEIWRPLSRAVGGFDLDSASGAEPTPIAPTRFTAEDDGLRQPWHGKVFCNPPWSTNGDGSAKHDWLQKARTEASRDAVDVVVMLLPADTSAHWFHDHVLEAEAICLVGPGRIPFIGENRNPSFQLSISVFGEVQRPLLDALDTLGAVIRGKTVYEPAIQTRFGGDRR
;
A
#
# COMPACT_ATOMS: atom_id res chain seq x y z
N MET A 1 13.43 -10.65 42.51
CA MET A 1 13.58 -9.18 42.49
C MET A 1 14.79 -8.88 41.60
N SER A 2 14.75 -8.22 40.46
CA SER A 2 13.69 -7.49 39.76
C SER A 2 14.05 -7.46 38.27
N ASP A 3 13.05 -7.73 37.44
CA ASP A 3 12.76 -7.28 36.07
C ASP A 3 13.86 -7.08 35.03
N ARG A 4 13.87 -8.00 34.05
CA ARG A 4 14.15 -7.67 32.65
C ARG A 4 12.94 -6.92 32.09
N GLN A 5 13.01 -5.59 32.03
CA GLN A 5 12.03 -4.81 31.27
C GLN A 5 12.24 -5.06 29.78
N SER A 6 11.33 -5.83 29.18
CA SER A 6 11.10 -5.82 27.74
C SER A 6 10.57 -4.44 27.34
N VAL A 7 11.38 -3.68 26.60
CA VAL A 7 10.95 -2.38 26.06
C VAL A 7 9.96 -2.65 24.91
N GLN A 8 8.68 -2.73 25.25
CA GLN A 8 7.57 -2.54 24.31
C GLN A 8 7.47 -1.05 23.98
N GLY A 9 8.13 -0.64 22.90
CA GLY A 9 7.99 0.71 22.34
C GLY A 9 7.37 0.64 20.96
N THR A 10 6.23 1.31 20.77
CA THR A 10 5.69 1.64 19.45
C THR A 10 6.42 2.86 18.88
N LEU A 11 6.70 2.87 17.57
CA LEU A 11 7.35 3.97 16.81
C LEU A 11 6.61 5.33 16.85
N ALA A 12 5.58 5.52 17.66
CA ALA A 12 4.75 6.73 17.71
C ALA A 12 5.48 8.00 18.25
N GLY A 13 6.77 7.91 18.60
CA GLY A 13 7.51 9.01 19.22
C GLY A 13 8.95 9.18 18.75
N HIS A 14 9.32 8.61 17.60
CA HIS A 14 10.66 8.81 17.05
C HIS A 14 10.58 9.48 15.69
N GLN A 15 11.36 10.54 15.55
CA GLN A 15 11.67 11.19 14.30
C GLN A 15 12.17 10.10 13.35
N GLN A 16 11.37 9.77 12.34
CA GLN A 16 11.78 8.89 11.26
C GLN A 16 13.03 9.50 10.65
N ASP A 17 14.05 8.69 10.41
CA ASP A 17 15.22 9.14 9.67
C ASP A 17 14.73 9.45 8.24
N PRO A 18 14.75 10.72 7.80
CA PRO A 18 14.30 11.07 6.47
C PRO A 18 15.17 10.43 5.37
N ASP A 19 16.32 9.84 5.72
CA ASP A 19 17.24 9.20 4.80
C ASP A 19 17.08 7.66 4.71
N ASP A 20 16.26 7.03 5.57
CA ASP A 20 16.01 5.57 5.60
C ASP A 20 14.51 5.25 5.53
N ASN A 21 13.96 5.32 4.32
CA ASN A 21 12.51 5.21 4.04
C ASN A 21 12.13 4.05 3.11
N GLU A 22 13.09 3.21 2.73
CA GLU A 22 12.84 2.03 1.91
C GLU A 22 12.72 0.80 2.82
N TYR A 23 11.52 0.22 2.88
CA TYR A 23 11.24 -0.92 3.76
C TYR A 23 11.24 -2.22 2.96
N ALA A 24 12.07 -3.18 3.34
CA ALA A 24 12.08 -4.51 2.73
C ALA A 24 10.80 -5.30 3.10
N THR A 25 9.94 -5.52 2.12
CA THR A 25 8.69 -6.29 2.22
C THR A 25 8.97 -7.72 2.70
N PRO A 26 8.39 -8.12 3.83
CA PRO A 26 8.48 -9.49 4.31
C PRO A 26 8.00 -10.51 3.25
N PRO A 27 8.74 -11.59 2.97
CA PRO A 27 8.36 -12.58 1.98
C PRO A 27 7.02 -13.27 2.25
N GLU A 28 6.58 -13.32 3.50
CA GLU A 28 5.25 -13.77 3.90
C GLU A 28 4.12 -12.90 3.30
N ILE A 29 4.39 -11.62 2.99
CA ILE A 29 3.44 -10.72 2.32
C ILE A 29 3.47 -10.93 0.82
N TRP A 30 4.63 -10.78 0.17
CA TRP A 30 4.67 -10.69 -1.30
C TRP A 30 4.65 -12.05 -2.00
N ARG A 31 5.16 -13.14 -1.39
CA ARG A 31 5.23 -14.45 -2.07
C ARG A 31 3.85 -15.05 -2.36
N PRO A 32 2.85 -15.03 -1.44
CA PRO A 32 1.50 -15.47 -1.74
C PRO A 32 0.87 -14.69 -2.90
N LEU A 33 1.05 -13.36 -2.90
CA LEU A 33 0.52 -12.46 -3.94
C LEU A 33 1.18 -12.75 -5.29
N SER A 34 2.51 -12.87 -5.32
CA SER A 34 3.29 -13.22 -6.50
C SER A 34 2.82 -14.55 -7.09
N ARG A 35 2.66 -15.61 -6.27
CA ARG A 35 2.13 -16.90 -6.75
C ARG A 35 0.72 -16.77 -7.31
N ALA A 36 -0.14 -15.98 -6.66
CA ALA A 36 -1.52 -15.83 -7.06
C ALA A 36 -1.69 -15.13 -8.42
N VAL A 37 -0.79 -14.21 -8.77
CA VAL A 37 -0.79 -13.54 -10.08
C VAL A 37 0.07 -14.25 -11.13
N GLY A 38 0.76 -15.34 -10.77
CA GLY A 38 1.63 -16.07 -11.70
C GLY A 38 3.04 -15.48 -11.86
N GLY A 39 3.51 -14.73 -10.85
CA GLY A 39 4.76 -13.99 -10.85
C GLY A 39 4.54 -12.50 -11.14
N PHE A 40 5.30 -11.61 -10.50
CA PHE A 40 5.31 -10.20 -10.86
C PHE A 40 6.31 -9.97 -12.00
N ASP A 41 5.97 -9.09 -12.93
CA ASP A 41 6.83 -8.69 -14.05
C ASP A 41 7.72 -7.48 -13.67
N LEU A 42 7.18 -6.60 -12.84
CA LEU A 42 7.81 -5.36 -12.40
C LEU A 42 7.67 -5.15 -10.89
N ASP A 43 8.78 -4.77 -10.26
CA ASP A 43 8.83 -4.14 -8.93
C ASP A 43 9.16 -2.66 -9.12
N SER A 44 8.15 -1.79 -9.02
CA SER A 44 8.25 -0.38 -9.44
C SER A 44 8.93 0.53 -8.42
N ALA A 45 9.19 0.03 -7.20
CA ALA A 45 9.86 0.75 -6.13
C ALA A 45 10.75 -0.22 -5.33
N SER A 46 11.75 -0.76 -6.02
CA SER A 46 12.71 -1.72 -5.50
C SER A 46 13.92 -1.01 -4.87
N GLY A 47 14.75 -1.75 -4.13
CA GLY A 47 15.98 -1.21 -3.53
C GLY A 47 16.28 -1.81 -2.16
N ALA A 48 15.25 -1.99 -1.33
CA ALA A 48 15.39 -2.53 0.02
C ALA A 48 15.39 -4.07 0.10
N GLU A 49 14.85 -4.77 -0.90
CA GLU A 49 14.63 -6.22 -0.79
C GLU A 49 15.92 -7.04 -0.90
N PRO A 50 16.16 -8.03 -0.03
CA PRO A 50 17.31 -8.93 -0.14
C PRO A 50 17.17 -9.92 -1.30
N THR A 51 15.97 -10.06 -1.86
CA THR A 51 15.67 -10.94 -3.00
C THR A 51 14.74 -10.22 -3.96
N PRO A 52 15.01 -10.24 -5.28
CA PRO A 52 14.12 -9.64 -6.27
C PRO A 52 12.69 -10.20 -6.18
N ILE A 53 11.69 -9.31 -6.12
CA ILE A 53 10.26 -9.66 -6.20
C ILE A 53 9.83 -9.91 -7.65
N ALA A 54 10.47 -9.22 -8.59
CA ALA A 54 10.21 -9.25 -10.02
C ALA A 54 11.51 -9.21 -10.84
N PRO A 55 11.52 -9.66 -12.10
CA PRO A 55 12.69 -9.61 -12.97
C PRO A 55 13.06 -8.18 -13.36
N THR A 56 12.08 -7.32 -13.66
CA THR A 56 12.30 -5.89 -13.88
C THR A 56 12.10 -5.12 -12.59
N ARG A 57 13.00 -4.19 -12.28
CA ARG A 57 13.01 -3.44 -11.03
C ARG A 57 13.40 -2.00 -11.27
N PHE A 58 12.71 -1.06 -10.65
CA PHE A 58 13.12 0.34 -10.61
C PHE A 58 13.62 0.68 -9.21
N THR A 59 14.83 1.18 -9.13
CA THR A 59 15.47 1.68 -7.91
C THR A 59 15.26 3.18 -7.76
N ALA A 60 15.72 3.76 -6.64
CA ALA A 60 15.76 5.21 -6.48
C ALA A 60 16.47 5.94 -7.64
N GLU A 61 17.51 5.33 -8.22
CA GLU A 61 18.25 5.91 -9.36
C GLU A 61 17.43 5.93 -10.65
N ASP A 62 16.50 4.98 -10.82
CA ASP A 62 15.65 4.87 -12.00
C ASP A 62 14.46 5.83 -11.95
N ASP A 63 14.08 6.31 -10.75
CA ASP A 63 12.86 7.08 -10.49
C ASP A 63 11.60 6.39 -11.05
N GLY A 64 11.10 5.39 -10.31
CA GLY A 64 9.95 4.58 -10.73
C GLY A 64 8.67 5.36 -11.05
N LEU A 65 8.52 6.60 -10.58
CA LEU A 65 7.40 7.48 -10.96
C LEU A 65 7.50 7.96 -12.42
N ARG A 66 8.73 8.11 -12.92
CA ARG A 66 9.02 8.56 -14.29
C ARG A 66 9.06 7.44 -15.32
N GLN A 67 9.12 6.18 -14.86
CA GLN A 67 9.20 5.02 -15.74
C GLN A 67 7.82 4.53 -16.19
N PRO A 68 7.71 3.93 -17.40
CA PRO A 68 6.49 3.25 -17.83
C PRO A 68 6.34 1.90 -17.10
N TRP A 69 5.18 1.65 -16.50
CA TRP A 69 4.89 0.36 -15.88
C TRP A 69 4.30 -0.62 -16.90
N HIS A 70 4.45 -1.92 -16.62
CA HIS A 70 3.94 -2.99 -17.49
C HIS A 70 3.70 -4.31 -16.72
N GLY A 71 2.82 -5.15 -17.28
CA GLY A 71 2.49 -6.47 -16.77
C GLY A 71 1.85 -6.43 -15.38
N LYS A 72 2.25 -7.38 -14.54
CA LYS A 72 1.82 -7.49 -13.15
C LYS A 72 2.83 -6.79 -12.25
N VAL A 73 2.40 -5.69 -11.63
CA VAL A 73 3.27 -4.79 -10.88
C VAL A 73 3.11 -5.01 -9.38
N PHE A 74 4.24 -5.16 -8.70
CA PHE A 74 4.33 -4.98 -7.26
C PHE A 74 4.91 -3.59 -6.96
N CYS A 75 4.34 -2.88 -5.98
CA CYS A 75 4.89 -1.61 -5.54
C CYS A 75 4.82 -1.47 -4.02
N ASN A 76 5.98 -1.33 -3.39
CA ASN A 76 6.11 -0.86 -2.02
C ASN A 76 6.90 0.47 -2.03
N PRO A 77 6.22 1.62 -2.27
CA PRO A 77 6.90 2.89 -2.43
C PRO A 77 7.50 3.36 -1.10
N PRO A 78 8.45 4.32 -1.11
CA PRO A 78 8.91 4.96 0.13
C PRO A 78 7.73 5.60 0.89
N TRP A 79 7.65 5.36 2.20
CA TRP A 79 6.47 5.75 2.99
C TRP A 79 6.51 7.19 3.50
N SER A 80 7.69 7.80 3.61
CA SER A 80 7.88 9.18 4.03
C SER A 80 8.50 9.99 2.90
N THR A 81 7.95 11.17 2.64
CA THR A 81 8.71 12.33 2.16
C THR A 81 8.07 13.60 2.72
N ASN A 82 8.90 14.51 3.21
CA ASN A 82 8.62 15.91 3.58
C ASN A 82 7.47 16.23 4.57
N GLY A 83 6.84 15.21 5.18
CA GLY A 83 5.82 15.40 6.22
C GLY A 83 4.44 15.85 5.73
N ASP A 84 4.23 16.04 4.42
CA ASP A 84 2.97 16.47 3.82
C ASP A 84 2.15 15.34 3.18
N GLY A 85 2.73 14.14 3.07
CA GLY A 85 2.06 12.97 2.49
C GLY A 85 2.00 12.94 0.96
N SER A 86 2.64 13.90 0.27
CA SER A 86 2.62 14.05 -1.19
C SER A 86 3.12 12.82 -1.95
N ALA A 87 4.19 12.15 -1.50
CA ALA A 87 4.69 10.98 -2.23
C ALA A 87 3.67 9.84 -2.31
N LYS A 88 2.94 9.53 -1.22
CA LYS A 88 1.94 8.45 -1.25
C LYS A 88 0.83 8.75 -2.25
N HIS A 89 0.40 10.02 -2.31
CA HIS A 89 -0.54 10.50 -3.32
C HIS A 89 0.01 10.25 -4.73
N ASP A 90 1.24 10.66 -5.05
CA ASP A 90 1.80 10.54 -6.40
C ASP A 90 1.97 9.09 -6.85
N TRP A 91 2.42 8.20 -5.97
CA TRP A 91 2.55 6.77 -6.27
C TRP A 91 1.18 6.11 -6.47
N LEU A 92 0.18 6.44 -5.64
CA LEU A 92 -1.18 5.91 -5.79
C LEU A 92 -1.87 6.45 -7.04
N GLN A 93 -1.70 7.74 -7.34
CA GLN A 93 -2.20 8.35 -8.57
C GLN A 93 -1.58 7.69 -9.79
N LYS A 94 -0.26 7.44 -9.76
CA LYS A 94 0.42 6.72 -10.83
C LYS A 94 -0.10 5.29 -10.94
N ALA A 95 -0.21 4.54 -9.85
CA ALA A 95 -0.74 3.18 -9.87
C ALA A 95 -2.12 3.09 -10.53
N ARG A 96 -3.04 4.00 -10.18
CA ARG A 96 -4.36 4.08 -10.82
C ARG A 96 -4.28 4.39 -12.32
N THR A 97 -3.41 5.33 -12.69
CA THR A 97 -3.23 5.73 -14.09
C THR A 97 -2.63 4.58 -14.91
N GLU A 98 -1.60 3.93 -14.39
CA GLU A 98 -0.91 2.80 -15.02
C GLU A 98 -1.84 1.59 -15.16
N ALA A 99 -2.62 1.26 -14.12
CA ALA A 99 -3.58 0.15 -14.15
C ALA A 99 -4.72 0.34 -15.17
N SER A 100 -4.92 1.56 -15.70
CA SER A 100 -5.89 1.82 -16.77
C SER A 100 -5.32 1.60 -18.18
N ARG A 101 -4.02 1.35 -18.30
CA ARG A 101 -3.34 1.15 -19.59
C ARG A 101 -3.32 -0.34 -19.92
N ASP A 102 -3.55 -0.68 -21.19
CA ASP A 102 -3.47 -2.07 -21.71
C ASP A 102 -2.12 -2.76 -21.45
N ALA A 103 -1.07 -1.99 -21.18
CA ALA A 103 0.25 -2.51 -20.86
C ALA A 103 0.35 -3.11 -19.46
N VAL A 104 -0.62 -2.86 -18.56
CA VAL A 104 -0.58 -3.24 -17.14
C VAL A 104 -1.81 -4.09 -16.83
N ASP A 105 -1.58 -5.29 -16.31
CA ASP A 105 -2.65 -6.24 -15.99
C ASP A 105 -3.24 -5.94 -14.60
N VAL A 106 -2.35 -5.73 -13.62
CA VAL A 106 -2.70 -5.50 -12.22
C VAL A 106 -1.55 -4.77 -11.52
N VAL A 107 -1.89 -3.90 -10.59
CA VAL A 107 -0.95 -3.28 -9.66
C VAL A 107 -1.33 -3.67 -8.24
N VAL A 108 -0.38 -4.26 -7.51
CA VAL A 108 -0.51 -4.59 -6.08
C VAL A 108 0.37 -3.62 -5.30
N MET A 109 -0.26 -2.71 -4.55
CA MET A 109 0.43 -1.70 -3.75
C MET A 109 0.38 -2.02 -2.26
N LEU A 110 1.52 -1.92 -1.57
CA LEU A 110 1.63 -2.05 -0.12
C LEU A 110 1.87 -0.66 0.51
N LEU A 111 1.01 -0.28 1.47
CA LEU A 111 1.09 1.01 2.15
C LEU A 111 0.63 0.90 3.61
N PRO A 112 0.98 1.87 4.48
CA PRO A 112 0.32 2.03 5.76
C PRO A 112 -1.20 2.17 5.60
N ALA A 113 -1.99 1.56 6.49
CA ALA A 113 -3.43 1.71 6.57
C ALA A 113 -3.79 2.98 7.37
N ASP A 114 -3.57 4.16 6.78
CA ASP A 114 -3.87 5.44 7.39
C ASP A 114 -5.20 6.01 6.88
N THR A 115 -6.30 5.58 7.51
CA THR A 115 -7.65 6.04 7.17
C THR A 115 -7.91 7.51 7.49
N SER A 116 -6.96 8.22 8.11
CA SER A 116 -7.07 9.66 8.37
C SER A 116 -6.54 10.52 7.23
N ALA A 117 -5.73 9.95 6.33
CA ALA A 117 -5.04 10.70 5.29
C ALA A 117 -5.86 10.87 4.01
N HIS A 118 -5.79 12.06 3.38
CA HIS A 118 -6.51 12.36 2.15
C HIS A 118 -6.25 11.35 1.03
N TRP A 119 -4.99 10.97 0.78
CA TRP A 119 -4.63 9.99 -0.26
C TRP A 119 -5.30 8.62 -0.06
N PHE A 120 -5.65 8.27 1.18
CA PHE A 120 -6.38 7.02 1.46
C PHE A 120 -7.79 7.12 0.91
N HIS A 121 -8.49 8.23 1.18
CA HIS A 121 -9.83 8.49 0.66
C HIS A 121 -9.82 8.69 -0.86
N ASP A 122 -8.84 9.42 -1.39
CA ASP A 122 -8.79 9.80 -2.81
C ASP A 122 -8.38 8.63 -3.73
N HIS A 123 -7.62 7.66 -3.23
CA HIS A 123 -7.08 6.58 -4.06
C HIS A 123 -7.25 5.17 -3.51
N VAL A 124 -7.06 4.94 -2.20
CA VAL A 124 -7.16 3.57 -1.66
C VAL A 124 -8.61 3.08 -1.71
N LEU A 125 -9.59 3.91 -1.35
CA LEU A 125 -11.01 3.57 -1.47
C LEU A 125 -11.48 3.34 -2.92
N GLU A 126 -10.70 3.83 -3.89
CA GLU A 126 -10.94 3.65 -5.33
C GLU A 126 -10.28 2.38 -5.89
N ALA A 127 -9.63 1.54 -5.08
CA ALA A 127 -9.06 0.28 -5.51
C ALA A 127 -10.14 -0.78 -5.79
N GLU A 128 -9.91 -1.69 -6.75
CA GLU A 128 -10.83 -2.79 -7.04
C GLU A 128 -10.92 -3.80 -5.88
N ALA A 129 -9.83 -3.94 -5.12
CA ALA A 129 -9.80 -4.66 -3.86
C ALA A 129 -8.84 -4.00 -2.86
N ILE A 130 -9.19 -4.08 -1.57
CA ILE A 130 -8.37 -3.62 -0.46
C ILE A 130 -8.26 -4.77 0.53
N CYS A 131 -7.05 -5.09 0.99
CA CYS A 131 -6.83 -6.00 2.11
C CYS A 131 -6.28 -5.23 3.31
N LEU A 132 -7.00 -5.28 4.43
CA LEU A 132 -6.53 -4.78 5.70
C LEU A 132 -5.78 -5.92 6.41
N VAL A 133 -4.44 -5.84 6.41
CA VAL A 133 -3.57 -6.93 6.87
C VAL A 133 -3.73 -7.17 8.38
N GLY A 134 -3.93 -8.42 8.77
CA GLY A 134 -4.12 -8.85 10.16
C GLY A 134 -4.84 -10.21 10.29
N PRO A 135 -5.14 -10.67 11.53
CA PRO A 135 -4.82 -10.04 12.81
C PRO A 135 -3.34 -10.15 13.17
N GLY A 136 -2.80 -9.11 13.84
CA GLY A 136 -1.38 -9.03 14.22
C GLY A 136 -0.59 -8.08 13.32
N ARG A 137 0.70 -7.95 13.59
CA ARG A 137 1.63 -7.10 12.82
C ARG A 137 2.73 -7.98 12.27
N ILE A 138 3.00 -7.87 10.98
CA ILE A 138 4.09 -8.57 10.31
C ILE A 138 5.33 -7.67 10.43
N PRO A 139 6.41 -8.10 11.12
CA PRO A 139 7.65 -7.33 11.23
C PRO A 139 8.33 -7.21 9.85
N PHE A 140 8.90 -6.04 9.55
CA PHE A 140 9.74 -5.86 8.36
C PHE A 140 11.13 -6.48 8.58
N ILE A 141 11.72 -7.05 7.52
CA ILE A 141 13.06 -7.63 7.60
C ILE A 141 14.09 -6.51 7.71
N GLY A 142 14.99 -6.62 8.69
CA GLY A 142 16.07 -5.62 8.91
C GLY A 142 15.78 -4.63 10.05
N GLU A 143 14.55 -4.58 10.55
CA GLU A 143 14.19 -3.75 11.70
C GLU A 143 14.06 -4.55 13.00
N ASN A 144 14.57 -4.01 14.10
CA ASN A 144 14.36 -4.55 15.44
C ASN A 144 12.97 -4.20 16.03
N ARG A 145 12.05 -3.66 15.22
CA ARG A 145 10.76 -3.13 15.69
C ARG A 145 9.63 -3.48 14.72
N ASN A 146 8.49 -3.89 15.28
CA ASN A 146 7.25 -3.99 14.52
C ASN A 146 6.85 -2.58 14.04
N PRO A 147 6.37 -2.42 12.79
CA PRO A 147 5.75 -1.16 12.38
C PRO A 147 4.67 -0.76 13.39
N SER A 148 4.60 0.52 13.76
CA SER A 148 3.59 1.02 14.71
C SER A 148 2.19 1.04 14.12
N PHE A 149 2.09 0.92 12.80
CA PHE A 149 0.90 1.07 11.98
C PHE A 149 0.47 -0.27 11.36
N GLN A 150 -0.82 -0.34 11.03
CA GLN A 150 -1.39 -1.44 10.24
C GLN A 150 -1.00 -1.26 8.77
N LEU A 151 -0.92 -2.35 8.02
CA LEU A 151 -0.68 -2.31 6.58
C LEU A 151 -2.00 -2.49 5.84
N SER A 152 -2.08 -1.88 4.67
CA SER A 152 -3.11 -2.14 3.68
C SER A 152 -2.46 -2.54 2.36
N ILE A 153 -3.07 -3.48 1.66
CA ILE A 153 -2.73 -3.82 0.28
C ILE A 153 -3.87 -3.33 -0.60
N SER A 154 -3.57 -2.46 -1.54
CA SER A 154 -4.55 -1.95 -2.53
C SER A 154 -4.25 -2.59 -3.88
N VAL A 155 -5.28 -3.07 -4.56
CA VAL A 155 -5.16 -3.68 -5.88
C VAL A 155 -5.89 -2.84 -6.92
N PHE A 156 -5.15 -2.41 -7.95
CA PHE A 156 -5.68 -1.70 -9.10
C PHE A 156 -5.65 -2.57 -10.35
N GLY A 157 -6.69 -2.48 -11.19
CA GLY A 157 -6.78 -3.25 -12.44
C GLY A 157 -7.55 -4.57 -12.30
N GLU A 158 -7.12 -5.62 -13.00
CA GLU A 158 -7.87 -6.88 -13.01
C GLU A 158 -7.67 -7.69 -11.72
N VAL A 159 -8.75 -7.85 -10.94
CA VAL A 159 -8.73 -8.63 -9.71
C VAL A 159 -9.32 -10.03 -9.93
N GLN A 160 -8.44 -11.02 -10.03
CA GLN A 160 -8.81 -12.43 -10.18
C GLN A 160 -8.98 -13.14 -8.82
N ARG A 161 -9.75 -14.24 -8.83
CA ARG A 161 -10.05 -15.03 -7.62
C ARG A 161 -8.79 -15.51 -6.87
N PRO A 162 -7.74 -16.05 -7.52
CA PRO A 162 -6.54 -16.48 -6.79
C PRO A 162 -5.88 -15.36 -5.99
N LEU A 163 -5.90 -14.12 -6.52
CA LEU A 163 -5.38 -12.96 -5.80
C LEU A 163 -6.23 -12.61 -4.58
N LEU A 164 -7.56 -12.65 -4.72
CA LEU A 164 -8.47 -12.47 -3.58
C LEU A 164 -8.24 -13.52 -2.49
N ASP A 165 -8.11 -14.80 -2.88
CA ASP A 165 -7.86 -15.89 -1.95
C ASP A 165 -6.51 -15.70 -1.23
N ALA A 166 -5.47 -15.22 -1.94
CA ALA A 166 -4.18 -14.90 -1.32
C ALA A 166 -4.26 -13.70 -0.36
N LEU A 167 -5.00 -12.65 -0.72
CA LEU A 167 -5.24 -11.51 0.17
C LEU A 167 -5.98 -11.92 1.44
N ASP A 168 -6.97 -12.82 1.33
CA ASP A 168 -7.74 -13.34 2.47
C ASP A 168 -6.86 -14.09 3.49
N THR A 169 -5.76 -14.70 3.04
CA THR A 169 -4.79 -15.31 3.96
C THR A 169 -3.99 -14.28 4.76
N LEU A 170 -3.93 -13.02 4.31
CA LEU A 170 -3.18 -11.94 4.93
C LEU A 170 -4.05 -11.03 5.81
N GLY A 171 -5.36 -11.01 5.58
CA GLY A 171 -6.29 -10.21 6.37
C GLY A 171 -7.66 -10.02 5.73
N ALA A 172 -8.40 -9.01 6.20
CA ALA A 172 -9.77 -8.80 5.75
C ALA A 172 -9.80 -8.15 4.36
N VAL A 173 -10.48 -8.82 3.41
CA VAL A 173 -10.60 -8.34 2.02
C VAL A 173 -11.92 -7.62 1.80
N ILE A 174 -11.83 -6.40 1.30
CA ILE A 174 -12.94 -5.57 0.85
C ILE A 174 -12.88 -5.51 -0.67
N ARG A 175 -14.02 -5.77 -1.33
CA ARG A 175 -14.14 -5.73 -2.79
C ARG A 175 -15.27 -4.79 -3.21
N GLY A 176 -15.01 -4.03 -4.25
CA GLY A 176 -15.94 -3.04 -4.78
C GLY A 176 -15.74 -1.66 -4.15
N LYS A 177 -16.21 -0.64 -4.86
CA LYS A 177 -15.92 0.78 -4.59
C LYS A 177 -17.14 1.57 -4.11
N THR A 178 -18.22 0.89 -3.73
CA THR A 178 -19.45 1.57 -3.34
C THR A 178 -19.29 2.16 -1.93
N VAL A 179 -18.91 3.44 -1.90
CA VAL A 179 -18.94 4.26 -0.69
C VAL A 179 -20.31 4.94 -0.60
N TYR A 180 -20.87 5.03 0.61
CA TYR A 180 -22.16 5.69 0.81
C TYR A 180 -22.09 7.16 0.40
N GLU A 181 -22.90 7.55 -0.58
CA GLU A 181 -23.12 8.95 -0.94
C GLU A 181 -24.22 9.54 -0.05
N PRO A 182 -23.93 10.57 0.77
CA PRO A 182 -24.94 11.21 1.58
C PRO A 182 -26.03 11.85 0.72
N ALA A 183 -27.29 11.68 1.12
CA ALA A 183 -28.39 12.41 0.52
C ALA A 183 -28.16 13.92 0.65
N ILE A 184 -28.19 14.65 -0.46
CA ILE A 184 -28.10 16.11 -0.46
C ILE A 184 -29.33 16.66 0.27
N GLN A 185 -29.13 17.19 1.47
CA GLN A 185 -30.20 17.87 2.20
C GLN A 185 -30.44 19.25 1.56
N THR A 186 -31.34 19.31 0.58
CA THR A 186 -31.82 20.59 0.05
C THR A 186 -32.62 21.30 1.15
N ARG A 187 -32.10 22.40 1.68
CA ARG A 187 -32.88 23.26 2.58
C ARG A 187 -34.01 23.90 1.78
N PHE A 188 -35.22 23.38 1.90
CA PHE A 188 -36.42 24.09 1.46
C PHE A 188 -36.73 25.23 2.44
N GLY A 189 -36.76 26.46 1.92
CA GLY A 189 -37.53 27.56 2.49
C GLY A 189 -36.90 28.28 3.68
N GLY A 190 -36.19 29.37 3.37
CA GLY A 190 -35.74 30.35 4.36
C GLY A 190 -35.90 31.79 3.90
N ASP A 191 -36.78 32.08 2.93
CA ASP A 191 -37.22 33.44 2.67
C ASP A 191 -38.34 33.78 3.67
N ARG A 192 -37.95 34.40 4.78
CA ARG A 192 -38.89 35.17 5.61
C ARG A 192 -38.56 36.64 5.41
N ARG A 193 -39.57 37.34 4.87
CA ARG A 193 -39.68 38.79 4.82
C ARG A 193 -39.44 39.43 6.18
#